data_AF-A0A6H9IT28-F1
#
_entry.id   AF-A0A6H9IT28-F1
#
_cell.length_a   1.000
_cell.length_b   1.000
_cell.length_c   1.000
_cell.angle_alpha   90.00
_cell.angle_beta   90.00
_cell.angle_gamma   90.00
#
_symmetry.space_group_name_H-M   'P 1'
#
loop_
_entity.id
_entity.type
_entity.pdbx_description
1 polymer ?
#
loop_
_entity_poly.entity_id
_entity_poly.type
_entity_poly.pdbx_seq_one_letter_code
_entity_poly.pdbx_strand_id
1 'polypeptide(L)' 'MEALSLIDWDRIKELPPKWIFGYSDISTLSFAYTTITGNASAHGTNFIELSAPGWD' A
#
# COMPACT_ATOMS: atom_id res chain seq x y z
N MET A 1 7.21 5.98 7.60
CA MET A 1 8.51 6.16 6.92
C MET A 1 9.55 5.19 7.45
N GLU A 2 9.69 5.03 8.77
CA GLU A 2 10.58 4.06 9.45
C GLU A 2 10.56 2.65 8.82
N ALA A 3 9.39 2.12 8.47
CA ALA A 3 9.26 0.76 7.94
C ALA A 3 9.80 0.58 6.51
N LEU A 4 9.96 1.65 5.71
CA LEU A 4 10.32 1.52 4.30
C LEU A 4 11.75 0.99 4.10
N SER A 5 12.66 1.28 5.03
CA SER A 5 14.05 0.82 5.00
C SER A 5 14.19 -0.67 5.32
N LEU A 6 13.16 -1.29 5.89
CA LEU A 6 13.14 -2.71 6.25
C LEU A 6 12.60 -3.61 5.13
N ILE A 7 12.08 -3.03 4.04
CA ILE A 7 11.48 -3.76 2.92
C ILE A 7 12.57 -4.13 1.92
N ASP A 8 12.63 -5.41 1.54
CA ASP A 8 13.46 -5.90 0.44
C ASP A 8 12.80 -5.58 -0.91
N TRP A 9 13.07 -4.37 -1.41
CA TRP A 9 12.48 -3.87 -2.66
C TRP A 9 12.93 -4.64 -3.90
N ASP A 10 14.14 -5.20 -3.88
CA ASP A 10 14.65 -5.99 -5.01
C ASP A 10 13.86 -7.29 -5.11
N ARG A 11 13.60 -7.96 -3.99
CA ARG A 11 12.73 -9.13 -3.97
C ARG A 11 11.30 -8.81 -4.40
N ILE A 12 10.75 -7.67 -3.98
CA ILE A 12 9.38 -7.27 -4.38
C ILE A 12 9.26 -7.07 -5.90
N LYS A 13 10.28 -6.51 -6.57
CA LYS A 13 10.27 -6.31 -8.03
C LYS A 13 10.27 -7.61 -8.83
N GLU A 14 10.76 -8.71 -8.26
CA GLU A 14 10.75 -10.04 -8.91
C GLU A 14 9.39 -10.75 -8.83
N LEU A 15 8.53 -10.33 -7.91
CA LEU A 15 7.23 -10.95 -7.72
C LEU A 15 6.20 -10.39 -8.72
N PRO A 16 5.16 -11.16 -9.07
CA PRO A 16 4.03 -10.63 -9.82
C PRO A 16 3.41 -9.43 -9.09
N PRO A 17 3.00 -8.37 -9.82
CA PRO A 17 2.40 -7.18 -9.21
C PRO A 17 1.22 -7.52 -8.30
N LYS A 18 1.17 -6.87 -7.14
CA LYS A 18 0.09 -7.00 -6.17
C LYS A 18 -0.55 -5.64 -5.89
N TRP A 19 -1.83 -5.69 -5.53
CA TRP A 19 -2.57 -4.51 -5.11
C TRP A 19 -2.20 -4.10 -3.69
N ILE A 20 -1.89 -2.82 -3.51
CA ILE A 20 -1.84 -2.15 -2.21
C ILE A 20 -2.96 -1.11 -2.20
N PHE A 21 -3.86 -1.23 -1.23
CA PHE A 21 -4.99 -0.35 -0.99
C PHE A 21 -4.92 0.21 0.43
N GLY A 22 -5.26 1.48 0.58
CA GLY A 22 -5.41 2.14 1.87
C GLY A 22 -5.28 3.65 1.78
N TYR A 23 -5.45 4.33 2.91
CA TYR A 23 -5.30 5.78 3.04
C TYR A 23 -4.44 6.16 4.25
N SER A 24 -4.32 7.46 4.52
CA SER A 24 -3.52 7.97 5.64
C SER A 24 -2.06 7.50 5.53
N ASP A 25 -1.46 7.01 6.61
CA ASP A 25 -0.07 6.52 6.66
C ASP A 25 0.27 5.49 5.58
N ILE A 26 -0.71 4.67 5.15
CA ILE A 26 -0.52 3.68 4.07
C ILE A 26 -0.17 4.38 2.74
N SER A 27 -0.59 5.62 2.53
CA SER A 27 -0.25 6.39 1.33
C SER A 27 1.26 6.57 1.15
N THR A 28 2.01 6.61 2.25
CA THR A 28 3.48 6.65 2.21
C THR A 28 4.06 5.38 1.59
N LEU A 29 3.52 4.22 1.96
CA LEU A 29 3.91 2.92 1.38
C LEU A 29 3.44 2.81 -0.07
N SER A 30 2.20 3.20 -0.38
CA SER A 30 1.64 3.16 -1.73
C SER A 30 2.45 4.00 -2.71
N PHE A 31 2.86 5.21 -2.30
CA PHE A 31 3.74 6.07 -3.09
C PHE A 31 5.09 5.41 -3.35
N ALA A 32 5.78 4.97 -2.29
CA ALA A 32 7.09 4.33 -2.41
C ALA A 32 7.03 3.06 -3.29
N TYR A 33 6.05 2.19 -3.06
CA TYR A 33 5.82 0.99 -3.87
C TYR A 33 5.64 1.34 -5.36
N THR A 34 4.80 2.33 -5.67
CA THR A 34 4.55 2.74 -7.06
C THR A 34 5.82 3.28 -7.71
N THR A 35 6.55 4.17 -7.04
CA THR A 35 7.76 4.80 -7.61
C THR A 35 8.93 3.83 -7.75
N ILE A 36 9.11 2.91 -6.78
CA ILE A 36 10.25 1.98 -6.78
C ILE A 36 10.02 0.81 -7.73
N THR A 37 8.79 0.26 -7.76
CA THR A 37 8.49 -0.96 -8.52
C THR A 37 7.86 -0.71 -9.89
N GLY A 38 7.30 0.49 -10.11
CA GLY A 38 6.50 0.80 -11.29
C GLY A 38 5.08 0.19 -11.27
N ASN A 39 4.74 -0.56 -10.22
CA ASN A 39 3.43 -1.20 -10.10
C ASN A 39 2.38 -0.21 -9.60
N ALA A 40 1.15 -0.35 -10.08
CA ALA A 40 0.04 0.49 -9.60
C ALA A 40 -0.32 0.18 -8.14
N SER A 41 -0.68 1.22 -7.41
CA SER A 41 -1.36 1.16 -6.11
C SER A 41 -2.62 2.03 -6.16
N ALA A 42 -3.51 1.90 -5.18
CA ALA A 42 -4.75 2.67 -5.13
C ALA A 42 -4.99 3.25 -3.73
N HIS A 43 -5.47 4.49 -3.71
CA HIS A 43 -5.98 5.11 -2.49
C HIS A 43 -7.42 4.64 -2.26
N GLY A 44 -7.74 4.22 -1.03
CA GLY A 44 -9.08 3.71 -0.72
C GLY A 44 -9.22 3.30 0.74
N THR A 45 -10.38 2.75 1.07
CA THR A 45 -10.75 2.30 2.42
C THR A 45 -9.78 1.23 2.93
N ASN A 46 -9.34 1.31 4.19
CA ASN A 46 -8.56 0.25 4.80
C ASN A 46 -9.47 -0.91 5.21
N PHE A 47 -8.84 -2.06 5.47
CA PHE A 47 -9.56 -3.26 5.87
C PHE A 47 -10.43 -3.06 7.12
N ILE A 48 -9.98 -2.26 8.09
CA ILE A 48 -10.70 -2.07 9.35
C ILE A 48 -12.03 -1.32 9.14
N GLU A 49 -12.10 -0.37 8.21
CA GLU A 49 -13.34 0.37 7.94
C GLU A 49 -14.32 -0.41 7.04
N LEU A 50 -13.93 -1.54 6.45
CA LEU A 50 -14.88 -2.43 5.76
C LEU A 50 -15.90 -3.05 6.72
N SER A 51 -15.58 -3.09 8.01
CA SER A 51 -16.49 -3.51 9.08
C SER A 51 -17.23 -2.35 9.74
N ALA A 52 -17.02 -1.11 9.28
CA ALA A 52 -17.70 0.03 9.87
C ALA A 52 -19.22 -0.14 9.70
N PRO A 53 -20.01 0.03 10.77
CA PRO A 53 -21.46 0.12 10.61
C PRO A 53 -21.73 1.26 9.62
N GLY A 54 -22.69 1.03 8.72
CA GLY A 54 -23.07 2.03 7.71
C GLY A 54 -23.30 3.37 8.38
N TRP A 55 -22.74 4.43 7.81
CA TRP A 55 -22.96 5.78 8.31
C TRP A 55 -24.46 6.09 8.21
N ASP A 56 -25.06 6.40 9.36
CA ASP A 56 -26.40 6.95 9.52
C ASP A 56 -26.65 8.15 8.59
#